data_AF-A0A2V5WPZ8-F1
#
_entry.id   AF-A0A2V5WPZ8-F1
#
_cell.length_a   1.000
_cell.length_b   1.000
_cell.length_c   1.000
_cell.angle_alpha   90.00
_cell.angle_beta   90.00
_cell.angle_gamma   90.00
#
_symmetry.space_group_name_H-M   'P 1'
#
loop_
_entity.id
_entity.type
_entity.pdbx_description
1 polymer ?
#
loop_
_entity_poly.entity_id
_entity_poly.type
_entity_poly.pdbx_seq_one_letter_code
_entity_poly.pdbx_strand_id
1 'polypeptide(L)'
;MKTARALLAICCGLLAAGRAGNAAVVFEITSPYHHIRVIDQDGTRVLSFDGSTETRMSLRDPLRGHFEYTEYFHMPWLWNAQLTNVLMIGLGGGSAQRAYAHYYPQVTVNTAEIDPAVVEVAKQFFRFEQTPSQHVHVSDGRVF
;
A
#
# COMPACT_ATOMS: atom_id res chain seq x y z
N MET A 1 -61.76 -42.02 -10.41
CA MET A 1 -60.98 -41.07 -11.25
C MET A 1 -60.58 -39.89 -10.37
N LYS A 2 -59.36 -39.88 -9.82
CA LYS A 2 -58.85 -38.83 -8.92
C LYS A 2 -57.93 -37.93 -9.72
N THR A 3 -58.25 -36.64 -9.84
CA THR A 3 -57.44 -35.63 -10.53
C THR A 3 -56.42 -35.04 -9.55
N ALA A 4 -55.12 -35.26 -9.80
CA ALA A 4 -54.05 -34.62 -9.07
C ALA A 4 -53.66 -33.32 -9.77
N ARG A 5 -53.77 -32.18 -9.08
CA ARG A 5 -53.23 -30.88 -9.53
C ARG A 5 -51.80 -30.76 -9.00
N ALA A 6 -50.82 -30.79 -9.89
CA ALA A 6 -49.43 -30.48 -9.56
C ALA A 6 -49.24 -28.95 -9.51
N LEU A 7 -48.88 -28.42 -8.35
CA LEU A 7 -48.38 -27.05 -8.23
C LEU A 7 -46.89 -27.05 -8.62
N LEU A 8 -46.57 -26.31 -9.68
CA LEU A 8 -45.20 -26.03 -10.09
C LEU A 8 -44.70 -24.81 -9.29
N ALA A 9 -43.90 -25.06 -8.24
CA ALA A 9 -43.21 -24.01 -7.52
C ALA A 9 -42.00 -23.55 -8.33
N ILE A 10 -42.08 -22.35 -8.92
CA ILE A 10 -40.93 -21.69 -9.55
C ILE A 10 -40.05 -21.14 -8.43
N CYS A 11 -39.02 -21.92 -8.08
CA CYS A 11 -37.94 -21.43 -7.22
C CYS A 11 -37.09 -20.48 -8.07
N CYS A 12 -37.40 -19.19 -7.99
CA CYS A 12 -36.59 -18.13 -8.58
C CYS A 12 -35.29 -18.02 -7.76
N GLY A 13 -34.26 -18.76 -8.17
CA GLY A 13 -32.95 -18.68 -7.55
C GLY A 13 -32.36 -17.29 -7.78
N LEU A 14 -32.34 -16.45 -6.75
CA LEU A 14 -31.48 -15.27 -6.73
C LEU A 14 -30.02 -15.76 -6.70
N LEU A 15 -29.41 -15.86 -7.88
CA LEU A 15 -27.96 -15.85 -8.00
C LEU A 15 -27.48 -14.45 -7.62
N ALA A 16 -27.12 -14.27 -6.35
CA ALA A 16 -26.30 -13.15 -5.94
C ALA A 16 -24.93 -13.30 -6.62
N ALA A 17 -24.80 -12.74 -7.82
CA ALA A 17 -23.50 -12.51 -8.43
C ALA A 17 -22.77 -11.52 -7.52
N GLY A 18 -21.90 -12.02 -6.64
CA GLY A 18 -20.95 -11.19 -5.92
C GLY A 18 -20.19 -10.37 -6.95
N ARG A 19 -20.25 -9.04 -6.85
CA ARG A 19 -19.43 -8.18 -7.68
C ARG A 19 -17.97 -8.50 -7.35
N ALA A 20 -17.30 -9.24 -8.23
CA ALA A 20 -15.85 -9.25 -8.22
C ALA A 20 -15.41 -7.78 -8.39
N GLY A 21 -14.77 -7.21 -7.38
CA GLY A 21 -14.21 -5.87 -7.47
C GLY A 21 -13.29 -5.80 -8.69
N ASN A 22 -13.32 -4.68 -9.41
CA ASN A 22 -12.46 -4.48 -10.56
C ASN A 22 -11.01 -4.36 -10.05
N ALA A 23 -10.27 -5.46 -10.06
CA ALA A 23 -8.84 -5.49 -9.79
C ALA A 23 -8.08 -5.50 -11.12
N ALA A 24 -7.12 -4.59 -11.27
CA ALA A 24 -6.26 -4.51 -12.45
C ALA A 24 -4.79 -4.40 -12.03
N VAL A 25 -3.94 -5.27 -12.56
CA VAL A 25 -2.48 -5.12 -12.45
C VAL A 25 -2.07 -3.98 -13.39
N VAL A 26 -1.59 -2.88 -12.83
CA VAL A 26 -1.20 -1.68 -13.60
C VAL A 26 0.30 -1.60 -13.85
N PHE A 27 1.08 -2.37 -13.09
CA PHE A 27 2.52 -2.52 -13.27
C PHE A 27 2.99 -3.84 -12.67
N GLU A 28 3.97 -4.46 -13.32
CA GLU A 28 4.56 -5.73 -12.87
C GLU A 28 6.03 -5.80 -13.33
N ILE A 29 6.91 -6.20 -12.42
CA ILE A 29 8.33 -6.41 -12.68
C ILE A 29 8.89 -7.43 -11.68
N THR A 30 9.92 -8.17 -12.07
CA THR A 30 10.73 -8.97 -11.14
C THR A 30 12.07 -8.28 -10.95
N SER A 31 12.40 -7.94 -9.71
CA SER A 31 13.73 -7.48 -9.31
C SER A 31 14.57 -8.66 -8.80
N PRO A 32 15.85 -8.47 -8.45
CA PRO A 32 16.63 -9.49 -7.74
C PRO A 32 16.09 -9.87 -6.36
N TYR A 33 15.18 -9.07 -5.79
CA TYR A 33 14.65 -9.26 -4.44
C TYR A 33 13.21 -9.78 -4.42
N HIS A 34 12.34 -9.26 -5.30
CA HIS A 34 10.90 -9.55 -5.26
C HIS A 34 10.28 -9.64 -6.65
N HIS A 35 9.21 -10.41 -6.78
CA HIS A 35 8.19 -10.21 -7.81
C HIS A 35 7.24 -9.08 -7.37
N ILE A 36 7.33 -7.93 -8.03
CA ILE A 36 6.65 -6.70 -7.66
C ILE A 36 5.44 -6.47 -8.56
N ARG A 37 4.27 -6.26 -7.96
CA ARG A 37 3.04 -5.84 -8.66
C ARG A 37 2.42 -4.61 -8.03
N VAL A 38 1.90 -3.73 -8.88
CA VAL A 38 1.00 -2.65 -8.49
C VAL A 38 -0.39 -2.98 -8.99
N ILE A 39 -1.36 -3.02 -8.09
CA ILE A 39 -2.71 -3.47 -8.36
C ILE A 39 -3.68 -2.36 -7.95
N ASP A 40 -4.51 -1.89 -8.87
CA ASP A 40 -5.63 -1.01 -8.56
C ASP A 40 -6.88 -1.85 -8.33
N GLN A 41 -7.49 -1.73 -7.16
CA GLN A 41 -8.71 -2.44 -6.78
C GLN A 41 -9.59 -1.57 -5.90
N ASP A 42 -10.86 -1.41 -6.29
CA ASP A 42 -11.91 -0.74 -5.48
C ASP A 42 -11.48 0.66 -4.96
N GLY A 43 -10.79 1.43 -5.81
CA GLY A 43 -10.32 2.79 -5.47
C GLY A 43 -9.05 2.83 -4.61
N THR A 44 -8.44 1.68 -4.34
CA THR A 44 -7.17 1.53 -3.62
C THR A 44 -6.09 1.02 -4.58
N ARG A 45 -4.89 1.57 -4.47
CA ARG A 45 -3.69 1.03 -5.08
C ARG A 45 -2.93 0.19 -4.08
N VAL A 46 -2.48 -0.97 -4.52
CA VAL A 46 -1.84 -1.99 -3.69
C VAL A 46 -0.47 -2.32 -4.26
N LEU A 47 0.55 -2.32 -3.41
CA LEU A 47 1.86 -2.89 -3.70
C LEU A 47 1.87 -4.32 -3.20
N SER A 48 2.30 -5.26 -4.04
CA SER A 48 2.48 -6.65 -3.68
C SER A 48 3.88 -7.14 -4.01
N PHE A 49 4.50 -7.85 -3.07
CA PHE A 49 5.74 -8.60 -3.26
C PHE A 49 5.43 -10.09 -3.14
N ASP A 50 5.77 -10.88 -4.16
CA ASP A 50 5.65 -12.35 -4.16
C ASP A 50 4.25 -12.87 -3.78
N GLY A 51 3.21 -12.07 -4.07
CA GLY A 51 1.81 -12.38 -3.73
C GLY A 51 1.33 -11.87 -2.38
N SER A 52 2.22 -11.39 -1.51
CA SER A 52 1.89 -10.74 -0.25
C SER A 52 1.57 -9.26 -0.48
N THR A 53 0.71 -8.68 0.35
CA THR A 53 0.37 -7.26 0.27
C THR A 53 1.25 -6.45 1.21
N GLU A 54 1.94 -5.45 0.66
CA GLU A 54 2.99 -4.71 1.38
C GLU A 54 2.61 -3.25 1.63
N THR A 55 1.88 -2.63 0.70
CA THR A 55 1.41 -1.25 0.87
C THR A 55 0.06 -1.08 0.22
N ARG A 56 -0.78 -0.23 0.82
CA ARG A 56 -2.05 0.22 0.26
C ARG A 56 -2.09 1.76 0.28
N MET A 57 -2.77 2.34 -0.69
CA MET A 57 -2.95 3.78 -0.79
C MET A 57 -4.27 4.07 -1.50
N SER A 58 -5.11 4.94 -0.94
CA SER A 58 -6.30 5.41 -1.65
C SER A 58 -5.89 6.19 -2.92
N LEU A 59 -6.51 5.87 -4.05
CA LEU A 59 -6.30 6.59 -5.30
C LEU A 59 -6.86 8.02 -5.26
N ARG A 60 -7.82 8.29 -4.35
CA ARG A 60 -8.43 9.60 -4.17
C ARG A 60 -7.64 10.50 -3.23
N ASP A 61 -7.06 9.90 -2.19
CA ASP A 61 -6.35 10.62 -1.14
C ASP A 61 -5.14 9.79 -0.69
N PRO A 62 -3.93 10.13 -1.18
CA PRO A 62 -2.72 9.36 -0.89
C PRO A 62 -2.37 9.24 0.60
N LEU A 63 -2.88 10.11 1.48
CA LEU A 63 -2.63 10.00 2.92
C LEU A 63 -3.51 8.93 3.58
N ARG A 64 -4.55 8.44 2.90
CA ARG A 64 -5.50 7.45 3.41
C ARG A 64 -5.32 6.08 2.76
N GLY A 65 -5.95 5.06 3.37
CA GLY A 65 -5.99 3.70 2.84
C GLY A 65 -4.66 2.95 2.96
N HIS A 66 -3.74 3.46 3.77
CA HIS A 66 -2.54 2.76 4.20
C HIS A 66 -2.88 1.72 5.28
N PHE A 67 -1.93 0.84 5.61
CA PHE A 67 -2.13 -0.13 6.69
C PHE A 67 -1.99 0.50 8.07
N GLU A 68 -2.92 0.22 8.98
CA GLU A 68 -3.08 0.90 10.26
C GLU A 68 -1.81 0.83 11.13
N TYR A 69 -0.96 -0.19 10.95
CA TYR A 69 0.28 -0.27 11.72
C TYR A 69 1.22 0.92 11.46
N THR A 70 1.15 1.57 10.29
CA THR A 70 2.03 2.72 9.98
C THR A 70 1.67 3.94 10.82
N GLU A 71 0.46 4.01 11.38
CA GLU A 71 0.07 5.07 12.33
C GLU A 71 0.90 5.02 13.63
N TYR A 72 1.37 3.83 14.03
CA TYR A 72 2.24 3.70 15.19
C TYR A 72 3.62 4.31 14.97
N PHE A 73 4.02 4.61 13.73
CA PHE A 73 5.29 5.28 13.48
C PHE A 73 5.28 6.74 13.94
N HIS A 74 4.12 7.30 14.30
CA HIS A 74 4.02 8.59 14.99
C HIS A 74 4.34 8.52 16.50
N MET A 75 4.38 7.32 17.11
CA MET A 75 4.58 7.16 18.55
C MET A 75 5.90 7.71 19.13
N PRO A 76 7.04 7.77 18.40
CA PRO A 76 8.29 8.32 18.95
C PRO A 76 8.15 9.73 19.57
N TRP A 77 7.18 10.53 19.11
CA TRP A 77 6.89 11.85 19.68
C TRP A 77 6.46 11.82 21.15
N LEU A 78 5.98 10.68 21.65
CA LEU A 78 5.63 10.50 23.07
C LEU A 78 6.87 10.55 23.99
N TRP A 79 8.05 10.21 23.47
CA TRP A 79 9.31 10.23 24.22
C TRP A 79 10.21 11.41 23.85
N ASN A 80 10.14 11.87 22.61
CA ASN A 80 10.91 13.01 22.14
C ASN A 80 10.02 14.00 21.36
N ALA A 81 9.63 15.08 22.02
CA ALA A 81 8.82 16.14 21.43
C ALA A 81 9.60 17.08 20.48
N GLN A 82 10.89 16.83 20.25
CA GLN A 82 11.78 17.65 19.40
C GLN A 82 12.54 16.77 18.40
N LEU A 83 11.88 15.76 17.83
CA LEU A 83 12.46 14.96 16.76
C LEU A 83 12.81 15.85 15.56
N THR A 84 14.03 15.72 15.08
CA THR A 84 14.55 16.44 13.90
C THR A 84 15.04 15.49 12.82
N ASN A 85 15.38 14.25 13.18
CA ASN A 85 15.94 13.24 12.29
C ASN A 85 15.31 11.88 12.57
N VAL A 86 14.93 11.17 11.52
CA VAL A 86 14.38 9.82 11.58
C VAL A 86 15.05 8.94 10.52
N LEU A 87 15.38 7.72 10.93
CA LEU A 87 15.80 6.65 10.02
C LEU A 87 14.63 5.68 9.86
N MET A 88 14.23 5.41 8.61
CA MET A 88 13.30 4.35 8.24
C MET A 88 14.05 3.25 7.50
N ILE A 89 13.89 2.00 7.92
CA ILE A 89 14.46 0.85 7.22
C ILE A 89 13.33 0.19 6.43
N GLY A 90 13.48 0.18 5.11
CA GLY A 90 12.44 -0.21 4.15
C GLY A 90 11.58 0.96 3.70
N LEU A 91 11.22 0.96 2.42
CA LEU A 91 10.36 1.95 1.79
C LEU A 91 8.95 1.42 1.51
N GLY A 92 8.84 0.22 0.93
CA GLY A 92 7.58 -0.27 0.38
C GLY A 92 6.98 0.74 -0.62
N GLY A 93 5.70 1.06 -0.49
CA GLY A 93 5.06 2.14 -1.25
C GLY A 93 5.15 3.53 -0.59
N GLY A 94 5.98 3.71 0.44
CA GLY A 94 6.28 5.01 1.03
C GLY A 94 5.17 5.63 1.90
N SER A 95 4.27 4.83 2.47
CA SER A 95 3.15 5.37 3.28
C SER A 95 3.63 6.15 4.51
N ALA A 96 4.59 5.61 5.26
CA ALA A 96 5.14 6.27 6.44
C ALA A 96 5.89 7.57 6.05
N GLN A 97 6.72 7.50 5.01
CA GLN A 97 7.46 8.64 4.49
C GLN A 97 6.53 9.75 4.02
N ARG A 98 5.45 9.39 3.31
CA ARG A 98 4.43 10.36 2.85
C ARG A 98 3.69 11.01 4.03
N ALA A 99 3.38 10.24 5.08
CA ALA A 99 2.81 10.80 6.31
C ALA A 99 3.81 11.76 7.00
N TYR A 100 5.08 11.40 7.10
CA TYR A 100 6.11 12.26 7.69
C TYR A 100 6.33 13.54 6.89
N ALA A 101 6.41 13.45 5.56
CA ALA A 101 6.52 14.62 4.69
C ALA A 101 5.33 15.58 4.86
N HIS A 102 4.14 15.05 5.13
CA HIS A 102 2.94 15.86 5.33
C HIS A 102 2.84 16.47 6.73
N TYR A 103 2.97 15.65 7.78
CA TYR A 103 2.75 16.07 9.16
C TYR A 103 3.97 16.71 9.82
N TYR A 104 5.18 16.35 9.39
CA TYR A 104 6.44 16.80 9.97
C TYR A 104 7.44 17.24 8.88
N PRO A 105 7.10 18.20 8.01
CA PRO A 105 7.93 18.58 6.86
C PRO A 105 9.34 19.04 7.25
N GLN A 106 9.53 19.49 8.49
CA GLN A 106 10.81 19.92 9.07
C GLN A 106 11.71 18.78 9.56
N VAL A 107 11.19 17.55 9.66
CA VAL A 107 11.95 16.38 10.09
C VAL A 107 12.66 15.77 8.88
N THR A 108 13.97 15.64 8.97
CA THR A 108 14.75 14.92 7.97
C THR A 108 14.54 13.41 8.13
N VAL A 109 14.00 12.77 7.10
CA VAL A 109 13.84 11.32 7.03
C VAL A 109 14.86 10.76 6.06
N ASN A 110 15.69 9.85 6.55
CA ASN A 110 16.53 8.99 5.73
C ASN A 110 15.88 7.62 5.65
N THR A 111 15.71 7.10 4.45
CA THR A 111 15.20 5.75 4.21
C THR A 111 16.29 4.89 3.60
N ALA A 112 16.56 3.72 4.18
CA ALA A 112 17.39 2.70 3.55
C ALA A 112 16.46 1.67 2.86
N GLU A 113 16.54 1.57 1.53
CA GLU A 113 15.79 0.60 0.74
C GLU A 113 16.76 -0.24 -0.08
N ILE A 114 16.70 -1.57 0.06
CA ILE A 114 17.67 -2.46 -0.56
C ILE A 114 17.39 -2.65 -2.06
N ASP A 115 16.12 -2.55 -2.47
CA ASP A 115 15.69 -2.80 -3.82
C ASP A 115 15.46 -1.48 -4.60
N PRO A 116 16.34 -1.11 -5.55
CA PRO A 116 16.15 0.10 -6.34
C PRO A 116 14.84 0.08 -7.16
N ALA A 117 14.30 -1.09 -7.52
CA ALA A 117 13.03 -1.18 -8.23
C ALA A 117 11.86 -0.72 -7.35
N VAL A 118 11.91 -0.99 -6.05
CA VAL A 118 10.89 -0.54 -5.08
C VAL A 118 10.90 0.98 -4.98
N VAL A 119 12.06 1.61 -5.00
CA VAL A 119 12.20 3.08 -5.01
C VAL A 119 11.49 3.71 -6.20
N GLU A 120 11.72 3.16 -7.40
CA GLU A 120 11.07 3.67 -8.62
C GLU A 120 9.56 3.40 -8.62
N VAL A 121 9.12 2.25 -8.12
CA VAL A 121 7.70 1.92 -7.98
C VAL A 121 7.01 2.88 -7.01
N ALA A 122 7.60 3.17 -5.85
CA ALA A 122 7.06 4.10 -4.88
C ALA A 122 6.87 5.51 -5.48
N LYS A 123 7.87 6.00 -6.22
CA LYS A 123 7.81 7.29 -6.92
C LYS A 123 6.69 7.33 -7.96
N GLN A 124 6.66 6.36 -8.86
CA GLN A 124 5.76 6.37 -10.02
C GLN A 124 4.31 6.12 -9.61
N PHE A 125 4.09 5.20 -8.67
CA PHE A 125 2.76 4.66 -8.42
C PHE A 125 2.17 5.08 -7.06
N PHE A 126 2.99 5.43 -6.08
CA PHE A 126 2.54 5.70 -4.70
C PHE A 126 2.79 7.13 -4.21
N ARG A 127 3.07 8.09 -5.11
CA ARG A 127 3.21 9.51 -4.73
C ARG A 127 4.29 9.73 -3.67
N PHE A 128 5.32 8.88 -3.66
CA PHE A 128 6.51 9.11 -2.85
C PHE A 128 7.43 10.08 -3.58
N GLU A 129 7.92 11.09 -2.88
CA GLU A 129 8.81 12.11 -3.44
C GLU A 129 10.00 12.30 -2.52
N GLN A 130 11.21 12.34 -3.11
CA GLN A 130 12.38 12.81 -2.39
C GLN A 130 12.36 14.33 -2.33
N THR A 131 12.70 14.89 -1.19
CA THR A 131 12.74 16.33 -0.92
C THR A 131 14.01 16.66 -0.13
N PRO A 132 14.32 17.93 0.14
CA PRO A 132 15.43 18.27 1.03
C PRO A 132 15.34 17.65 2.45
N SER A 133 14.16 17.18 2.86
CA SER A 133 13.94 16.48 4.14
C SER A 133 13.48 15.02 3.99
N GLN A 134 13.46 14.48 2.77
CA GLN A 134 13.08 13.08 2.47
C GLN A 134 14.10 12.47 1.52
N HIS A 135 14.97 11.62 2.06
CA HIS A 135 16.05 10.98 1.30
C HIS A 135 15.85 9.47 1.26
N VAL A 136 16.14 8.86 0.10
CA VAL A 136 16.21 7.41 -0.03
C VAL A 136 17.61 7.02 -0.47
N HIS A 137 18.19 6.08 0.27
CA HIS A 137 19.49 5.48 0.01
C HIS A 137 19.26 4.03 -0.42
N VAL A 138 19.79 3.67 -1.59
CA VAL A 138 19.71 2.28 -2.06
C VAL A 138 20.79 1.48 -1.33
N SER A 139 20.41 0.82 -0.23
CA SER A 139 21.33 0.11 0.65
C SER A 139 20.62 -0.94 1.51
N ASP A 140 21.38 -1.94 1.96
CA ASP A 140 20.94 -2.87 2.99
C ASP A 140 20.80 -2.10 4.33
N GLY A 141 19.65 -2.20 4.99
CA GLY A 141 19.34 -1.45 6.20
C GLY A 141 20.09 -1.89 7.45
N ARG A 142 20.73 -3.06 7.46
CA ARG A 142 21.57 -3.54 8.57
C ARG A 142 22.97 -2.91 8.52
N VAL A 143 23.45 -2.54 7.33
CA VAL A 143 24.78 -1.94 7.15
C VAL A 143 24.75 -0.41 7.01
N PHE A 144 23.57 0.17 6.79
CA PHE A 144 23.36 1.61 6.64
C PHE A 144 23.58 2.39 7.96
#